data_AF-A0A3P7JE37-F1
#
_entry.id   AF-A0A3P7JE37-F1
#
_cell.length_a   1.000
_cell.length_b   1.000
_cell.length_c   1.000
_cell.angle_alpha   90.00
_cell.angle_beta   90.00
_cell.angle_gamma   90.00
#
_symmetry.space_group_name_H-M   'P 1'
#
loop_
_entity.id
_entity.type
_entity.pdbx_description
1 polymer ?
#
loop_
_entity_poly.entity_id
_entity_poly.type
_entity_poly.pdbx_seq_one_letter_code
_entity_poly.pdbx_strand_id
1 'polypeptide(L)'
;MPKNQSCFNCGQTDHPSRECPHPPNHQDRLMDELQRKPLSTYVPKDEDVELLFKEHIEQGELFTKLFEAEVTLNEGGLHGRTERGKKFTSFEELDLPTEIAKNVNICGYKSLTPIQQYAMPAIIKGRDLMACAQTGSGKTAAFLLPVMTNLMKTNNLSNTAEGTCCPRCIIIAPTRELAVQIYNEARKFANGSVLHVACIYGGTAVMTQRQQLRRVIFKY
;
A
#
# COMPACT_ATOMS: atom_id res chain seq x y z
N MET A 1 20.54 -9.38 15.32
CA MET A 1 20.94 -8.27 14.43
C MET A 1 21.46 -7.12 15.29
N PRO A 2 22.71 -6.66 15.14
CA PRO A 2 23.22 -5.60 15.98
C PRO A 2 22.64 -4.25 15.54
N LYS A 3 21.99 -3.54 16.47
CA LYS A 3 21.54 -2.15 16.28
C LYS A 3 22.77 -1.26 16.29
N ASN A 4 23.36 -1.03 15.12
CA ASN A 4 24.37 0.00 14.95
C ASN A 4 23.66 1.36 14.95
N GLN A 5 23.22 1.81 16.13
CA GLN A 5 22.64 3.14 16.30
C GLN A 5 23.71 4.04 16.90
N SER A 6 24.48 4.69 16.03
CA SER A 6 25.29 5.84 16.42
C SER A 6 24.43 6.84 17.20
N CYS A 7 24.99 7.40 18.26
CA CYS A 7 24.41 8.47 19.06
C CYS A 7 23.91 9.60 18.15
N PHE A 8 22.60 9.86 18.17
CA PHE A 8 21.98 10.93 17.39
C PHE A 8 22.38 12.35 17.84
N ASN A 9 23.05 12.48 18.99
CA ASN A 9 23.47 13.78 19.54
C ASN A 9 24.90 14.16 19.10
N CYS A 10 25.83 13.21 19.01
CA CYS A 10 27.24 13.47 18.69
C CYS A 10 27.81 12.60 17.55
N GLY A 11 27.04 11.65 17.02
CA GLY A 11 27.43 10.75 15.93
C GLY A 11 28.31 9.56 16.34
N GLN A 12 28.73 9.46 17.59
CA GLN A 12 29.60 8.37 18.06
C GLN A 12 28.84 7.06 18.31
N THR A 13 29.47 5.92 18.10
CA THR A 13 28.84 4.59 18.22
C THR A 13 28.90 3.97 19.61
N ASP A 14 29.61 4.61 20.54
CA ASP A 14 30.07 3.96 21.77
C ASP A 14 29.08 4.09 22.92
N HIS A 15 27.99 4.83 22.73
CA HIS A 15 26.96 5.07 23.73
C HIS A 15 25.61 5.39 23.06
N PRO A 16 24.48 5.09 23.72
CA PRO A 16 23.16 5.53 23.26
C PRO A 16 22.97 7.03 23.48
N SER A 17 22.16 7.70 22.66
CA SER A 17 21.94 9.16 22.74
C SER A 17 21.51 9.69 24.11
N ARG A 18 20.91 8.85 24.95
CA ARG A 18 20.47 9.20 26.31
C ARG A 18 21.64 9.37 27.29
N GLU A 19 22.77 8.74 27.00
CA GLU A 19 23.99 8.74 27.82
C GLU A 19 25.11 9.58 27.18
N CYS A 20 24.74 10.47 26.26
CA CYS A 20 25.71 11.31 25.57
C CYS A 20 26.44 12.23 26.58
N PRO A 21 27.77 12.18 26.67
CA PRO A 21 28.53 13.10 27.52
C PRO A 21 28.49 14.55 27.01
N HIS A 22 28.06 14.74 25.76
CA HIS A 22 27.85 16.03 25.12
C HIS A 22 26.43 16.11 24.52
N PRO A 23 25.37 16.18 25.36
CA PRO A 23 24.03 16.37 24.83
C PRO A 23 23.93 17.77 24.21
N PRO A 24 23.18 17.96 23.11
CA PRO A 24 22.96 19.29 22.54
C PRO A 24 22.40 20.20 23.63
N ASN A 25 22.92 21.44 23.71
CA ASN A 25 22.50 22.39 24.73
C ASN A 25 21.00 22.67 24.60
N HIS A 26 20.34 23.02 25.70
CA HIS A 26 18.91 23.35 25.70
C HIS A 26 18.57 24.44 24.68
N GLN A 27 19.51 25.38 24.44
CA GLN A 27 19.39 26.39 23.39
C GLN A 27 19.42 25.81 21.97
N ASP A 28 20.27 24.81 21.68
CA ASP A 28 20.32 24.16 20.35
C ASP A 28 19.03 23.37 20.07
N ARG A 29 18.47 22.73 21.10
CA ARG A 29 17.15 22.06 20.99
C ARG A 29 16.02 23.06 20.76
N LEU A 30 16.03 24.19 21.47
CA LEU A 30 15.05 25.25 21.26
C LEU A 30 15.20 25.86 19.86
N MET A 31 16.41 26.07 19.36
CA MET A 31 16.63 26.58 17.99
C MET A 31 16.13 25.58 16.94
N ASP A 32 16.38 24.28 17.12
CA ASP A 32 15.85 23.22 16.24
C ASP A 32 14.31 23.12 16.34
N GLU A 33 13.72 23.26 17.53
CA GLU A 33 12.27 23.30 17.73
C GLU A 33 11.61 24.56 17.14
N LEU A 34 12.27 25.72 17.23
CA LEU A 34 11.82 26.98 16.64
C LEU A 34 11.92 26.97 15.11
N GLN A 35 12.86 26.22 14.54
CA GLN A 35 13.01 26.02 13.10
C GLN A 35 12.07 24.95 12.54
N ARG A 36 11.55 24.04 13.37
CA ARG A 36 10.57 23.04 12.93
C ARG A 36 9.26 23.71 12.57
N LYS A 37 8.81 23.45 11.35
CA LYS A 37 7.45 23.83 10.92
C LYS A 37 6.44 23.28 11.95
N PRO A 38 5.48 24.10 12.42
CA PRO A 38 4.50 23.65 13.39
C PRO A 38 3.78 22.40 12.88
N LEU A 39 3.47 21.48 13.79
CA LEU A 39 2.71 20.28 13.48
C LEU A 39 1.38 20.68 12.84
N SER A 40 1.05 20.02 11.73
CA SER A 40 -0.26 20.23 11.11
C SER A 40 -1.36 19.75 12.04
N THR A 41 -2.40 20.57 12.22
CA THR A 41 -3.63 20.21 12.94
C THR A 41 -4.72 19.71 12.02
N TYR A 42 -4.47 19.71 10.69
CA TYR A 42 -5.46 19.33 9.70
C TYR A 42 -5.78 17.84 9.80
N VAL A 43 -7.06 17.53 10.01
CA VAL A 43 -7.60 16.18 10.03
C VAL A 43 -8.41 15.98 8.74
N PRO A 44 -7.97 15.09 7.83
CA PRO A 44 -8.75 14.72 6.66
C PRO A 44 -10.09 14.13 7.08
N LYS A 45 -11.15 14.45 6.33
CA LYS A 45 -12.43 13.75 6.47
C LYS A 45 -12.31 12.40 5.76
N ASP A 46 -12.64 11.31 6.46
CA ASP A 46 -12.79 10.01 5.83
C ASP A 46 -14.13 9.96 5.10
N GLU A 47 -14.10 9.66 3.80
CA GLU A 47 -15.31 9.45 3.01
C GLU A 47 -15.93 8.08 3.32
N ASP A 48 -17.25 8.02 3.23
CA ASP A 48 -17.99 6.76 3.34
C ASP A 48 -17.64 5.86 2.16
N VAL A 49 -17.41 4.57 2.43
CA VAL A 49 -17.11 3.59 1.38
C VAL A 49 -18.27 3.46 0.40
N GLU A 50 -19.51 3.64 0.84
CA GLU A 50 -20.67 3.66 -0.06
C GLU A 50 -20.63 4.80 -1.09
N LEU A 51 -20.06 5.95 -0.70
CA LEU A 51 -19.83 7.06 -1.63
C LEU A 51 -18.67 6.74 -2.57
N LEU A 52 -17.60 6.10 -2.08
CA LEU A 52 -16.46 5.67 -2.90
C LEU A 52 -16.89 4.71 -4.03
N PHE A 53 -17.86 3.83 -3.78
CA PHE A 53 -18.38 2.94 -4.83
C PHE A 53 -19.13 3.69 -5.93
N LYS A 54 -19.70 4.86 -5.64
CA LYS A 54 -20.38 5.70 -6.65
C LYS A 54 -19.38 6.46 -7.53
N GLU A 55 -18.18 6.71 -7.03
CA GLU A 55 -17.06 7.37 -7.74
C GLU A 55 -16.33 6.42 -8.69
N HIS A 56 -17.07 5.67 -9.51
CA HIS A 56 -16.46 4.86 -10.56
C HIS A 56 -16.33 5.66 -11.86
N ILE A 57 -15.16 5.56 -12.49
CA ILE A 57 -14.98 6.05 -13.86
C ILE A 57 -15.52 4.96 -14.78
N GLU A 58 -16.58 5.27 -15.53
CA GLU A 58 -17.10 4.36 -16.54
C GLU A 58 -16.03 4.05 -17.60
N GLN A 59 -16.03 2.81 -18.08
CA GLN A 59 -15.12 2.38 -19.14
C GLN A 59 -15.44 3.15 -20.42
N GLY A 60 -14.58 4.10 -20.80
CA GLY A 60 -14.72 4.83 -22.05
C GLY A 60 -14.40 3.99 -23.28
N GLU A 61 -14.74 4.48 -24.47
CA GLU A 61 -14.55 3.79 -25.76
C GLU A 61 -13.10 3.37 -26.04
N LEU A 62 -12.13 4.09 -25.46
CA LEU A 62 -10.70 3.79 -25.57
C LEU A 62 -10.24 2.59 -24.71
N PHE A 63 -11.09 2.07 -23.83
CA PHE A 63 -10.77 0.92 -22.98
C PHE A 63 -10.38 -0.30 -23.82
N THR A 64 -11.05 -0.53 -24.95
CA THR A 64 -10.76 -1.65 -25.86
C THR A 64 -9.35 -1.56 -26.46
N LYS A 65 -8.82 -0.34 -26.68
CA LYS A 65 -7.46 -0.15 -27.21
C LYS A 65 -6.37 -0.61 -26.25
N LEU A 66 -6.68 -0.71 -24.94
CA LEU A 66 -5.71 -1.26 -23.99
C LEU A 66 -5.31 -2.68 -24.38
N PHE A 67 -6.23 -3.47 -24.95
CA PHE A 67 -6.01 -4.88 -25.28
C PHE A 67 -5.18 -5.10 -26.53
N GLU A 68 -4.97 -4.06 -27.35
CA GLU A 68 -4.11 -4.09 -28.53
C GLU A 68 -2.62 -3.90 -28.18
N ALA A 69 -2.31 -3.52 -26.93
CA ALA A 69 -0.94 -3.27 -26.50
C ALA A 69 -0.09 -4.54 -26.54
N GLU A 70 1.05 -4.47 -27.23
CA GLU A 70 2.07 -5.51 -27.17
C GLU A 70 2.65 -5.60 -25.76
N VAL A 71 2.74 -6.82 -25.23
CA VAL A 71 3.31 -7.08 -23.91
C VAL A 71 4.64 -7.81 -24.05
N THR A 72 5.69 -7.18 -23.51
CA THR A 72 7.01 -7.78 -23.39
C THR A 72 7.19 -8.33 -21.97
N LEU A 73 7.63 -9.59 -21.86
CA LEU A 73 7.92 -10.25 -20.58
C LEU A 73 9.35 -10.75 -20.58
N ASN A 74 10.12 -10.34 -19.56
CA ASN A 74 11.47 -10.84 -19.34
C ASN A 74 11.48 -11.60 -18.00
N GLU A 75 11.60 -12.93 -18.03
CA GLU A 75 11.77 -13.75 -16.82
C GLU A 75 13.28 -14.09 -16.63
N GLY A 76 13.78 -14.06 -15.39
CA GLY A 76 15.13 -14.57 -15.07
C GLY A 76 16.23 -13.58 -14.67
N GLY A 77 15.91 -12.37 -14.21
CA GLY A 77 16.94 -11.42 -13.75
C GLY A 77 17.94 -11.02 -14.86
N LEU A 78 19.17 -10.65 -14.49
CA LEU A 78 20.21 -10.11 -15.39
C LEU A 78 20.63 -11.04 -16.57
N HIS A 79 20.15 -12.29 -16.64
CA HIS A 79 20.56 -13.29 -17.64
C HIS A 79 19.37 -13.88 -18.41
N GLY A 80 18.32 -13.06 -18.61
CA GLY A 80 16.97 -13.44 -18.98
C GLY A 80 16.80 -14.42 -20.16
N ARG A 81 15.91 -15.38 -19.97
CA ARG A 81 15.23 -16.14 -21.03
C ARG A 81 13.80 -15.61 -21.12
N THR A 82 13.42 -15.14 -22.30
CA THR A 82 12.05 -14.71 -22.63
C THR A 82 11.15 -15.94 -22.79
N GLU A 83 10.64 -16.48 -21.68
CA GLU A 83 9.53 -17.43 -21.74
C GLU A 83 8.18 -16.68 -21.75
N ARG A 84 7.16 -17.27 -22.40
CA ARG A 84 5.78 -16.77 -22.32
C ARG A 84 5.26 -17.02 -20.91
N GLY A 85 5.38 -16.03 -20.03
CA GLY A 85 4.84 -16.09 -18.67
C GLY A 85 3.34 -16.43 -18.64
N LYS A 86 2.90 -17.17 -17.62
CA LYS A 86 1.48 -17.50 -17.40
C LYS A 86 0.68 -16.19 -17.28
N LYS A 87 -0.36 -16.02 -18.07
CA LYS A 87 -1.35 -14.94 -17.94
C LYS A 87 -2.66 -15.48 -17.40
N PHE A 88 -3.35 -14.69 -16.59
CA PHE A 88 -4.75 -14.95 -16.25
C PHE A 88 -5.65 -14.36 -17.34
N THR A 89 -6.76 -15.03 -17.60
CA THR A 89 -7.77 -14.64 -18.59
C THR A 89 -9.00 -14.02 -17.93
N SER A 90 -9.27 -14.34 -16.67
CA SER A 90 -10.42 -13.82 -15.93
C SER A 90 -10.16 -13.70 -14.42
N PHE A 91 -11.04 -13.01 -13.70
CA PHE A 91 -10.90 -12.80 -12.25
C PHE A 91 -11.08 -14.10 -11.45
N GLU A 92 -11.77 -15.09 -12.01
CA GLU A 92 -11.99 -16.41 -11.39
C GLU A 92 -10.66 -17.14 -11.16
N GLU A 93 -9.64 -16.92 -12.02
CA GLU A 93 -8.31 -17.52 -11.86
C GLU A 93 -7.54 -16.99 -10.64
N LEU A 94 -7.93 -15.85 -10.08
CA LEU A 94 -7.34 -15.34 -8.83
C LEU A 94 -7.84 -16.12 -7.61
N ASP A 95 -8.97 -16.83 -7.74
CA ASP A 95 -9.65 -17.48 -6.61
C ASP A 95 -9.85 -16.46 -5.47
N LEU A 96 -10.54 -15.36 -5.81
CA LEU A 96 -10.80 -14.24 -4.92
C LEU A 96 -11.70 -14.68 -3.75
N PRO A 97 -11.40 -14.27 -2.51
CA PRO A 97 -12.32 -14.41 -1.38
C PRO A 97 -13.68 -13.79 -1.69
N THR A 98 -14.75 -14.37 -1.13
CA THR A 98 -16.14 -14.01 -1.42
C THR A 98 -16.43 -12.52 -1.26
N GLU A 99 -15.91 -11.89 -0.23
CA GLU A 99 -16.08 -10.46 0.06
C GLU A 99 -15.39 -9.60 -1.01
N ILE A 100 -14.16 -9.97 -1.38
CA ILE A 100 -13.38 -9.23 -2.39
C ILE A 100 -14.02 -9.39 -3.77
N ALA A 101 -14.42 -10.61 -4.15
CA ALA A 101 -15.08 -10.87 -5.43
C ALA A 101 -16.37 -10.06 -5.59
N LYS A 102 -17.19 -9.99 -4.53
CA LYS A 102 -18.38 -9.14 -4.48
C LYS A 102 -18.03 -7.67 -4.72
N ASN A 103 -17.00 -7.14 -4.07
CA ASN A 103 -16.60 -5.74 -4.21
C ASN A 103 -16.02 -5.43 -5.59
N VAL A 104 -15.27 -6.34 -6.21
CA VAL A 104 -14.78 -6.22 -7.60
C VAL A 104 -15.97 -6.05 -8.57
N ASN A 105 -17.03 -6.84 -8.37
CA ASN A 105 -18.25 -6.74 -9.16
C ASN A 105 -18.99 -5.40 -8.92
N ILE A 106 -19.12 -4.95 -7.68
CA ILE A 106 -19.75 -3.65 -7.36
C ILE A 106 -18.97 -2.49 -7.99
N CYS A 107 -17.63 -2.57 -7.99
CA CYS A 107 -16.78 -1.59 -8.66
C CYS A 107 -16.86 -1.63 -10.21
N GLY A 108 -17.58 -2.59 -10.80
CA GLY A 108 -17.80 -2.68 -12.25
C GLY A 108 -16.63 -3.26 -13.05
N TYR A 109 -15.69 -3.97 -12.41
CA TYR A 109 -14.59 -4.62 -13.10
C TYR A 109 -15.10 -5.88 -13.83
N LYS A 110 -15.15 -5.82 -15.17
CA LYS A 110 -15.68 -6.92 -16.02
C LYS A 110 -14.62 -7.86 -16.57
N SER A 111 -13.43 -7.34 -16.84
CA SER A 111 -12.34 -8.09 -17.46
C SER A 111 -10.98 -7.60 -16.97
N LEU A 112 -9.98 -8.48 -17.04
CA LEU A 112 -8.60 -8.15 -16.69
C LEU A 112 -7.96 -7.33 -17.80
N THR A 113 -7.41 -6.15 -17.46
CA THR A 113 -6.55 -5.39 -18.40
C THR A 113 -5.22 -6.11 -18.62
N PRO A 114 -4.47 -5.86 -19.70
CA PRO A 114 -3.23 -6.60 -19.96
C PRO A 114 -2.23 -6.56 -18.79
N ILE A 115 -2.03 -5.40 -18.16
CA ILE A 115 -1.13 -5.32 -16.99
C ILE A 115 -1.60 -6.21 -15.84
N GLN A 116 -2.91 -6.35 -15.64
CA GLN A 116 -3.50 -7.23 -14.62
C GLN A 116 -3.30 -8.71 -14.98
N GLN A 117 -3.55 -9.07 -16.24
CA GLN A 117 -3.39 -10.45 -16.74
C GLN A 117 -1.99 -11.02 -16.47
N TYR A 118 -0.94 -10.21 -16.60
CA TYR A 118 0.45 -10.63 -16.40
C TYR A 118 0.98 -10.38 -14.98
N ALA A 119 0.56 -9.29 -14.32
CA ALA A 119 1.05 -8.97 -12.97
C ALA A 119 0.47 -9.90 -11.89
N MET A 120 -0.84 -10.14 -11.94
CA MET A 120 -1.54 -10.94 -10.93
C MET A 120 -0.97 -12.35 -10.73
N PRO A 121 -0.71 -13.15 -11.79
CA PRO A 121 -0.13 -14.48 -11.61
C PRO A 121 1.31 -14.45 -11.05
N ALA A 122 2.09 -13.40 -11.34
CA ALA A 122 3.43 -13.24 -10.75
C ALA A 122 3.33 -12.97 -9.24
N ILE A 123 2.42 -12.08 -8.83
CA ILE A 123 2.22 -11.69 -7.43
C ILE A 123 1.62 -12.85 -6.61
N ILE A 124 0.64 -13.58 -7.15
CA ILE A 124 0.07 -14.76 -6.47
C ILE A 124 1.14 -15.82 -6.21
N LYS A 125 2.10 -16.00 -7.13
CA LYS A 125 3.25 -16.91 -6.96
C LYS A 125 4.33 -16.39 -6.01
N GLY A 126 4.17 -15.19 -5.44
CA GLY A 126 5.16 -14.58 -4.56
C GLY A 126 6.44 -14.16 -5.28
N ARG A 127 6.38 -13.87 -6.58
CA ARG A 127 7.53 -13.37 -7.35
C ARG A 127 7.60 -11.86 -7.28
N ASP A 128 8.82 -11.34 -7.25
CA ASP A 128 9.07 -9.91 -7.47
C ASP A 128 8.72 -9.53 -8.91
N LEU A 129 8.19 -8.31 -9.07
CA LEU A 129 7.68 -7.82 -10.34
C LEU A 129 8.05 -6.36 -10.54
N MET A 130 8.65 -6.06 -11.69
CA MET A 130 8.71 -4.71 -12.24
C MET A 130 7.73 -4.64 -13.41
N ALA A 131 6.76 -3.72 -13.31
CA ALA A 131 5.68 -3.60 -14.28
C ALA A 131 5.56 -2.15 -14.77
N CYS A 132 5.54 -1.97 -16.10
CA CYS A 132 5.33 -0.67 -16.73
C CYS A 132 4.09 -0.73 -17.62
N ALA A 133 3.18 0.23 -17.46
CA ALA A 133 1.99 0.38 -18.29
C ALA A 133 1.49 1.82 -18.22
N GLN A 134 0.72 2.27 -19.21
CA GLN A 134 0.20 3.63 -19.28
C GLN A 134 -0.73 3.99 -18.11
N THR A 135 -0.92 5.29 -17.85
CA THR A 135 -1.91 5.76 -16.86
C THR A 135 -3.32 5.28 -17.24
N GLY A 136 -4.18 5.05 -16.25
CA GLY A 136 -5.52 4.50 -16.49
C GLY A 136 -5.58 3.02 -16.90
N SER A 137 -4.45 2.30 -16.98
CA SER A 137 -4.44 0.87 -17.40
C SER A 137 -4.85 -0.13 -16.31
N GLY A 138 -5.26 0.32 -15.12
CA GLY A 138 -5.67 -0.57 -14.03
C GLY A 138 -4.54 -1.15 -13.16
N LYS A 139 -3.35 -0.50 -13.12
CA LYS A 139 -2.19 -0.92 -12.30
C LYS A 139 -2.51 -1.09 -10.82
N THR A 140 -3.36 -0.23 -10.26
CA THR A 140 -3.71 -0.27 -8.83
C THR A 140 -4.38 -1.59 -8.45
N ALA A 141 -5.41 -2.01 -9.19
CA ALA A 141 -6.05 -3.31 -8.99
C ALA A 141 -5.10 -4.49 -9.31
N ALA A 142 -4.14 -4.29 -10.23
CA ALA A 142 -3.17 -5.31 -10.62
C ALA A 142 -2.30 -5.79 -9.45
N PHE A 143 -1.97 -4.92 -8.48
CA PHE A 143 -1.26 -5.33 -7.28
C PHE A 143 -2.17 -5.49 -6.06
N LEU A 144 -3.23 -4.70 -5.90
CA LEU A 144 -4.10 -4.78 -4.72
C LEU A 144 -4.81 -6.13 -4.62
N LEU A 145 -5.50 -6.56 -5.67
CA LEU A 145 -6.33 -7.77 -5.65
C LEU A 145 -5.53 -9.04 -5.32
N PRO A 146 -4.40 -9.35 -5.96
CA PRO A 146 -3.63 -10.55 -5.62
C PRO A 146 -2.98 -10.46 -4.23
N VAL A 147 -2.51 -9.29 -3.80
CA VAL A 147 -1.95 -9.11 -2.45
C VAL A 147 -3.03 -9.33 -1.39
N MET A 148 -4.19 -8.70 -1.54
CA MET A 148 -5.31 -8.84 -0.60
C MET A 148 -5.84 -10.28 -0.56
N THR A 149 -5.90 -10.95 -1.70
CA THR A 149 -6.24 -12.38 -1.79
C THR A 149 -5.27 -13.25 -1.00
N ASN A 150 -3.97 -13.03 -1.15
CA ASN A 150 -2.96 -13.75 -0.36
C ASN A 150 -3.07 -13.44 1.14
N LEU A 151 -3.34 -12.18 1.51
CA LEU A 151 -3.54 -11.79 2.92
C LEU A 151 -4.76 -12.45 3.56
N MET A 152 -5.87 -12.57 2.81
CA MET A 152 -7.10 -13.25 3.27
C MET A 152 -6.93 -14.76 3.40
N LYS A 153 -6.16 -15.39 2.50
CA LYS A 153 -5.89 -16.84 2.51
C LYS A 153 -4.93 -17.29 3.60
N THR A 154 -4.15 -16.36 4.15
CA THR A 154 -3.15 -16.64 5.18
C THR A 154 -3.75 -16.40 6.56
N ASN A 155 -3.97 -17.47 7.32
CA ASN A 155 -4.51 -17.46 8.69
C ASN A 155 -3.61 -16.79 9.75
N ASN A 156 -2.58 -16.05 9.32
CA ASN A 156 -1.73 -15.26 10.19
C ASN A 156 -2.42 -13.93 10.46
N LEU A 157 -3.38 -13.93 11.39
CA LEU A 157 -3.84 -12.70 12.01
C LEU A 157 -2.62 -11.98 12.59
N SER A 158 -2.57 -10.66 12.41
CA SER A 158 -1.50 -9.83 12.98
C SER A 158 -1.42 -10.14 14.47
N ASN A 159 -0.32 -10.75 14.94
CA ASN A 159 -0.07 -10.91 16.36
C ASN A 159 0.07 -9.51 16.97
N THR A 160 -0.99 -9.04 17.59
CA THR A 160 -1.08 -7.77 18.32
C THR A 160 -0.44 -7.91 19.69
N ALA A 161 0.77 -8.46 19.74
CA ALA A 161 1.56 -8.42 20.96
C ALA A 161 1.92 -6.95 21.23
N GLU A 162 1.47 -6.43 22.37
CA GLU A 162 1.98 -5.21 23.01
C GLU A 162 1.73 -3.88 22.26
N GLY A 163 0.55 -3.69 21.68
CA GLY A 163 0.10 -2.37 21.22
C GLY A 163 0.90 -1.77 20.04
N THR A 164 1.67 -2.61 19.36
CA THR A 164 2.45 -2.24 18.16
C THR A 164 1.69 -2.65 16.91
N CYS A 165 1.57 -1.73 15.94
CA CYS A 165 0.97 -2.02 14.63
C CYS A 165 2.01 -2.73 13.76
N CYS A 166 1.68 -3.93 13.26
CA CYS A 166 2.54 -4.73 12.40
C CYS A 166 1.90 -4.86 11.01
N PRO A 167 2.05 -3.87 10.11
CA PRO A 167 1.44 -3.93 8.78
C PRO A 167 2.01 -5.11 7.99
N ARG A 168 1.14 -5.94 7.42
CA ARG A 168 1.52 -7.11 6.59
C ARG A 168 1.86 -6.73 5.15
N CYS A 169 1.42 -5.56 4.71
CA CYS A 169 1.71 -4.99 3.40
C CYS A 169 1.93 -3.48 3.56
N ILE A 170 2.93 -2.94 2.87
CA ILE A 170 3.22 -1.52 2.79
C ILE A 170 3.21 -1.12 1.32
N ILE A 171 2.42 -0.11 0.99
CA ILE A 171 2.40 0.51 -0.33
C ILE A 171 2.90 1.94 -0.15
N ILE A 172 3.88 2.33 -0.96
CA ILE A 172 4.49 3.66 -0.94
C ILE A 172 4.10 4.37 -2.22
N ALA A 173 3.70 5.64 -2.10
CA ALA A 173 3.40 6.51 -3.22
C ALA A 173 4.20 7.82 -3.10
N PRO A 174 4.63 8.43 -4.22
CA PRO A 174 5.44 9.64 -4.22
C PRO A 174 4.68 10.90 -3.76
N THR A 175 3.35 10.90 -3.82
CA THR A 175 2.52 12.06 -3.45
C THR A 175 1.38 11.64 -2.52
N ARG A 176 0.91 12.61 -1.73
CA ARG A 176 -0.24 12.43 -0.83
C ARG A 176 -1.48 12.02 -1.61
N GLU A 177 -1.73 12.68 -2.72
CA GLU A 177 -2.93 12.50 -3.55
C GLU A 177 -2.97 11.08 -4.11
N LEU A 178 -1.83 10.58 -4.61
CA LEU A 178 -1.75 9.21 -5.11
C LEU A 178 -1.87 8.17 -3.98
N ALA A 179 -1.32 8.45 -2.79
CA ALA A 179 -1.51 7.59 -1.62
C ALA A 179 -2.99 7.48 -1.22
N VAL A 180 -3.71 8.61 -1.23
CA VAL A 180 -5.17 8.65 -0.95
C VAL A 180 -5.96 7.91 -2.02
N GLN A 181 -5.63 8.07 -3.30
CA GLN A 181 -6.28 7.33 -4.39
C GLN A 181 -6.12 5.82 -4.22
N ILE A 182 -4.91 5.34 -3.94
CA ILE A 182 -4.65 3.91 -3.72
C ILE A 182 -5.37 3.43 -2.45
N TYR A 183 -5.37 4.22 -1.39
CA TYR A 183 -6.08 3.93 -0.14
C TYR A 183 -7.58 3.76 -0.35
N ASN A 184 -8.22 4.68 -1.06
CA ASN A 184 -9.66 4.61 -1.36
C ASN A 184 -9.97 3.39 -2.24
N GLU A 185 -9.14 3.07 -3.22
CA GLU A 185 -9.30 1.86 -4.04
C GLU A 185 -9.19 0.58 -3.19
N ALA A 186 -8.21 0.52 -2.28
CA ALA A 186 -8.04 -0.59 -1.36
C ALA A 186 -9.22 -0.73 -0.39
N ARG A 187 -9.79 0.37 0.09
CA ARG A 187 -10.99 0.36 0.95
C ARG A 187 -12.20 -0.23 0.22
N LYS A 188 -12.40 0.10 -1.06
CA LYS A 188 -13.49 -0.50 -1.86
C LYS A 188 -13.35 -2.01 -1.92
N PHE A 189 -12.16 -2.52 -2.25
CA PHE A 189 -11.94 -3.98 -2.31
C PHE A 189 -12.01 -4.67 -0.94
N ALA A 190 -11.59 -3.99 0.14
CA ALA A 190 -11.57 -4.53 1.49
C ALA A 190 -12.94 -4.47 2.19
N ASN A 191 -13.93 -3.80 1.60
CA ASN A 191 -15.20 -3.53 2.28
C ASN A 191 -15.90 -4.81 2.74
N GLY A 192 -16.28 -4.87 4.01
CA GLY A 192 -16.91 -6.07 4.60
C GLY A 192 -15.99 -7.28 4.79
N SER A 193 -14.69 -7.18 4.47
CA SER A 193 -13.69 -8.20 4.78
C SER A 193 -13.03 -7.95 6.14
N VAL A 194 -12.19 -8.90 6.58
CA VAL A 194 -11.35 -8.74 7.78
C VAL A 194 -10.09 -7.89 7.53
N LEU A 195 -9.86 -7.45 6.30
CA LEU A 195 -8.70 -6.62 5.98
C LEU A 195 -8.90 -5.20 6.48
N HIS A 196 -7.88 -4.69 7.16
CA HIS A 196 -7.82 -3.30 7.55
C HIS A 196 -6.79 -2.55 6.70
N VAL A 197 -7.23 -1.41 6.17
CA VAL A 197 -6.41 -0.52 5.35
C VAL A 197 -6.26 0.79 6.10
N ALA A 198 -5.06 1.35 6.10
CA ALA A 198 -4.76 2.67 6.66
C ALA A 198 -3.86 3.45 5.69
N CYS A 199 -3.94 4.78 5.73
CA CYS A 199 -3.12 5.67 4.92
C CYS A 199 -2.42 6.70 5.82
N ILE A 200 -1.12 6.89 5.57
CA ILE A 200 -0.24 7.78 6.34
C ILE A 200 0.44 8.71 5.34
N TYR A 201 0.38 10.01 5.59
CA TYR A 201 1.05 11.02 4.78
C TYR A 201 1.26 12.31 5.58
N GLY A 202 2.21 13.14 5.14
CA GLY A 202 2.56 14.40 5.80
C GLY A 202 1.53 15.51 5.60
N GLY A 203 1.63 16.57 6.42
CA GLY A 203 0.74 17.74 6.32
C GLY A 203 -0.60 17.59 7.04
N THR A 204 -0.76 16.56 7.88
CA THR A 204 -1.94 16.28 8.72
C THR A 204 -1.57 16.08 10.18
N ALA A 205 -2.57 16.07 11.06
CA ALA A 205 -2.43 15.74 12.47
C ALA A 205 -1.87 14.32 12.68
N VAL A 206 -0.61 14.24 13.09
CA VAL A 206 0.12 12.98 13.35
C VAL A 206 -0.58 12.13 14.41
N MET A 207 -1.11 12.76 15.47
CA MET A 207 -1.80 12.05 16.55
C MET A 207 -3.07 11.35 16.06
N THR A 208 -3.79 11.96 15.12
CA THR A 208 -5.00 11.38 14.53
C THR A 208 -4.67 10.15 13.68
N GLN A 209 -3.68 10.23 12.79
CA GLN A 209 -3.25 9.08 11.99
C GLN A 209 -2.72 7.94 12.87
N ARG A 210 -1.96 8.27 13.93
CA ARG A 210 -1.49 7.30 14.92
C ARG A 210 -2.65 6.61 15.66
N GLN A 211 -3.70 7.35 16.00
CA GLN A 211 -4.89 6.77 16.62
C GLN A 211 -5.67 5.88 15.65
N GLN A 212 -5.80 6.27 14.38
CA GLN A 212 -6.43 5.45 13.34
C GLN A 212 -5.69 4.11 13.16
N LEU A 213 -4.35 4.12 13.09
CA LEU A 213 -3.54 2.90 13.03
C LEU A 213 -3.72 1.99 14.25
N ARG A 214 -3.90 2.59 15.44
CA ARG A 214 -4.17 1.82 16.67
C ARG A 214 -5.60 1.27 16.71
N ARG A 215 -6.60 1.99 16.23
CA ARG A 215 -8.00 1.52 16.21
C ARG A 215 -8.18 0.26 15.37
N VAL A 216 -7.37 0.10 14.32
CA VAL A 216 -7.29 -1.11 13.50
C VAL A 216 -6.87 -2.35 14.32
N ILE A 217 -6.17 -2.19 15.44
CA ILE A 217 -5.68 -3.28 16.30
C ILE A 217 -6.76 -3.81 17.25
N PHE A 218 -7.66 -2.94 17.74
CA PHE A 218 -8.56 -3.23 18.89
C PHE A 218 -10.03 -3.45 18.50
N LYS A 219 -10.34 -3.70 17.23
CA LYS A 219 -11.70 -4.02 16.78
C LYS A 219 -12.11 -5.49 17.02
N TYR A 220 -11.28 -6.24 17.74
CA TYR A 220 -11.48 -7.64 18.14
C TYR A 220 -11.13 -7.82 19.62
#